data_AF-G7EBU5-F1
#
_entry.id   AF-G7EBU5-F1
#
_cell.length_a   1.000
_cell.length_b   1.000
_cell.length_c   1.000
_cell.angle_alpha   90.00
_cell.angle_beta   90.00
_cell.angle_gamma   90.00
#
_symmetry.space_group_name_H-M   'P 1'
#
loop_
_entity.id
_entity.type
_entity.pdbx_description
1 polymer ?
#
loop_
_entity_poly.entity_id
_entity_poly.type
_entity_poly.pdbx_seq_one_letter_code
_entity_poly.pdbx_strand_id
1 'polypeptide(L)'
;MVAEKTGTDTNMVVGWILHFVIGSVAWGVAFSVINDLLPSKSQIMKGITFGVGAWLLMMIGPMPISGAGLFGLSMGIMAPVLTLVLHIAFGATMGLTFFKLKSTHSSTL
;
A
#
# COMPACT_ATOMS: atom_id res chain seq x y z
N MET A 1 -24.23 3.45 -9.38
CA MET A 1 -24.72 3.76 -10.73
C MET A 1 -23.73 4.67 -11.51
N VAL A 2 -22.46 4.26 -11.62
CA VAL A 2 -21.44 4.82 -12.56
C VAL A 2 -20.65 3.67 -13.19
N ALA A 3 -20.34 2.63 -12.41
CA ALA A 3 -19.71 1.38 -12.90
C ALA A 3 -20.54 0.62 -13.95
N GLU A 4 -21.87 0.79 -13.94
CA GLU A 4 -22.78 0.08 -14.86
C GLU A 4 -22.79 0.70 -16.27
N LYS A 5 -22.33 1.96 -16.43
CA LYS A 5 -22.38 2.68 -17.71
C LYS A 5 -21.15 2.49 -18.60
N THR A 6 -20.14 1.72 -18.18
CA THR A 6 -18.90 1.50 -18.95
C THR A 6 -18.75 0.11 -19.56
N GLY A 7 -19.75 -0.78 -19.43
CA GLY A 7 -19.72 -2.10 -20.09
C GLY A 7 -18.58 -3.02 -19.65
N THR A 8 -17.84 -2.65 -18.61
CA THR A 8 -16.88 -3.52 -17.96
C THR A 8 -17.63 -4.32 -16.92
N ASP A 9 -18.03 -5.53 -17.27
CA ASP A 9 -18.18 -6.58 -16.26
C ASP A 9 -16.89 -6.52 -15.43
N THR A 10 -17.00 -6.12 -14.16
CA THR A 10 -15.84 -6.05 -13.26
C THR A 10 -15.29 -7.45 -13.10
N ASN A 11 -14.37 -7.80 -14.00
CA ASN A 11 -13.73 -9.10 -14.00
C ASN A 11 -12.87 -9.16 -12.74
N MET A 12 -13.28 -10.02 -11.80
CA MET A 12 -12.60 -10.23 -10.52
C MET A 12 -11.10 -10.48 -10.72
N VAL A 13 -10.72 -11.19 -11.78
CA VAL A 13 -9.30 -11.46 -12.13
C VAL A 13 -8.56 -10.17 -12.42
N VAL A 14 -9.17 -9.25 -13.18
CA VAL A 14 -8.57 -7.93 -13.49
C VAL A 14 -8.39 -7.12 -12.22
N GLY A 15 -9.37 -7.14 -11.29
CA GLY A 15 -9.25 -6.47 -9.99
C GLY A 15 -8.06 -6.98 -9.17
N TRP A 16 -7.88 -8.30 -9.10
CA TRP A 16 -6.74 -8.91 -8.41
C TRP A 16 -5.41 -8.62 -9.07
N ILE A 17 -5.33 -8.66 -10.41
CA ILE A 17 -4.13 -8.29 -11.17
C ILE A 17 -3.75 -6.84 -10.86
N LEU A 18 -4.70 -5.90 -10.97
CA LEU A 18 -4.46 -4.50 -10.68
C LEU A 18 -4.03 -4.29 -9.22
N HIS A 19 -4.68 -4.96 -8.27
CA HIS A 19 -4.31 -4.89 -6.86
C HIS A 19 -2.87 -5.37 -6.62
N PHE A 20 -2.49 -6.49 -7.24
CA PHE A 20 -1.14 -7.03 -7.14
C PHE A 20 -0.09 -6.11 -7.78
N VAL A 21 -0.36 -5.58 -8.99
CA VAL A 21 0.56 -4.69 -9.69
C VAL A 21 0.75 -3.38 -8.93
N ILE A 22 -0.31 -2.79 -8.40
CA ILE A 22 -0.22 -1.59 -7.57
C ILE A 22 0.55 -1.91 -6.28
N GLY A 23 0.19 -3.01 -5.61
CA GLY A 23 0.81 -3.49 -4.37
C GLY A 23 2.31 -3.74 -4.49
N SER A 24 2.75 -4.41 -5.55
CA SER A 24 4.15 -4.83 -5.71
C SER A 24 4.98 -3.81 -6.48
N VAL A 25 4.49 -3.34 -7.64
CA VAL A 25 5.25 -2.51 -8.56
C VAL A 25 5.10 -1.04 -8.23
N ALA A 26 3.87 -0.50 -8.22
CA ALA A 26 3.67 0.94 -8.06
C ALA A 26 4.17 1.42 -6.68
N TRP A 27 3.76 0.73 -5.60
CA TRP A 27 4.22 1.06 -4.26
C TRP A 27 5.70 0.71 -4.04
N GLY A 28 6.23 -0.35 -4.66
CA GLY A 28 7.65 -0.68 -4.58
C GLY A 28 8.53 0.39 -5.23
N VAL A 29 8.15 0.88 -6.41
CA VAL A 29 8.83 1.99 -7.11
C VAL A 29 8.71 3.27 -6.29
N ALA A 30 7.50 3.62 -5.81
CA ALA A 30 7.31 4.79 -4.97
C ALA A 30 8.17 4.75 -3.70
N PHE A 31 8.26 3.59 -3.05
CA PHE A 31 9.15 3.42 -1.90
C PHE A 31 10.61 3.58 -2.28
N SER A 32 11.06 3.05 -3.43
CA SER A 32 12.46 3.19 -3.86
C SER A 32 12.90 4.65 -4.00
N VAL A 33 12.01 5.51 -4.51
CA VAL A 33 12.27 6.94 -4.72
C VAL A 33 12.23 7.72 -3.39
N ILE A 34 11.31 7.37 -2.50
CA ILE A 34 11.05 8.13 -1.27
C ILE A 34 11.87 7.61 -0.07
N ASN A 35 12.46 6.41 -0.16
CA ASN A 35 13.18 5.76 0.93
C ASN A 35 14.24 6.70 1.56
N ASP A 36 14.98 7.44 0.75
CA ASP A 36 16.06 8.31 1.24
C ASP A 36 15.54 9.60 1.91
N LEU A 37 14.29 9.98 1.66
CA LEU A 37 13.61 11.13 2.30
C LEU A 37 12.95 10.77 3.64
N LEU A 38 12.76 9.49 3.94
CA LEU A 38 12.06 9.06 5.16
C LEU A 38 12.95 9.25 6.41
N PRO A 39 12.45 9.95 7.46
CA PRO A 39 13.23 10.32 8.65
C PRO A 39 13.36 9.14 9.63
N SER A 40 14.05 8.08 9.24
CA SER A 40 14.38 6.96 10.13
C SER A 40 15.71 6.32 9.76
N LYS A 41 16.44 5.81 10.76
CA LYS A 41 17.67 5.02 10.54
C LYS A 41 17.37 3.56 10.20
N SER A 42 16.21 3.04 10.61
CA SER A 42 15.80 1.65 10.37
C SER A 42 14.99 1.53 9.08
N GLN A 43 15.45 0.71 8.14
CA GLN A 43 14.76 0.44 6.88
C GLN A 43 13.37 -0.19 7.10
N ILE A 44 13.22 -1.04 8.12
CA ILE A 44 11.92 -1.63 8.48
C ILE A 44 10.96 -0.52 8.92
N MET A 45 11.44 0.42 9.74
CA MET A 45 10.59 1.52 10.19
C MET A 45 10.20 2.46 9.06
N LYS A 46 11.10 2.73 8.11
CA LYS A 46 10.76 3.46 6.87
C LYS A 46 9.63 2.76 6.12
N GLY A 47 9.72 1.45 5.98
CA GLY A 47 8.68 0.62 5.36
C GLY A 47 7.33 0.71 6.07
N ILE A 48 7.30 0.61 7.39
CA ILE A 48 6.07 0.76 8.19
C ILE A 48 5.47 2.16 8.04
N THR A 49 6.29 3.22 8.15
CA THR A 49 5.83 4.60 7.97
C THR A 49 5.20 4.80 6.58
N PHE A 50 5.84 4.26 5.54
CA PHE A 50 5.30 4.29 4.19
C PHE A 50 4.00 3.50 4.06
N GLY A 51 3.92 2.30 4.63
CA GLY A 51 2.71 1.48 4.64
C GLY A 51 1.52 2.17 5.31
N VAL A 52 1.75 2.84 6.45
CA VAL A 52 0.72 3.65 7.13
C VAL A 52 0.32 4.86 6.27
N GLY A 53 1.26 5.50 5.58
CA GLY A 53 0.96 6.58 4.62
C GLY A 53 0.12 6.10 3.44
N ALA A 54 0.46 4.96 2.85
CA ALA A 54 -0.32 4.33 1.78
C ALA A 54 -1.74 3.95 2.25
N TRP A 55 -1.86 3.43 3.48
CA TRP A 55 -3.16 3.15 4.11
C TRP A 55 -3.99 4.43 4.26
N LEU A 56 -3.41 5.51 4.77
CA LEU A 56 -4.10 6.80 4.88
C LEU A 56 -4.61 7.28 3.52
N LEU A 57 -3.77 7.24 2.49
CA LEU A 57 -4.15 7.61 1.11
C LEU A 57 -5.33 6.77 0.60
N MET A 58 -5.31 5.46 0.87
CA MET A 58 -6.40 4.54 0.48
C MET A 58 -7.71 4.84 1.24
N MET A 59 -7.61 5.19 2.52
CA MET A 59 -8.76 5.47 3.40
C MET A 59 -9.45 6.80 3.13
N ILE A 60 -8.72 7.78 2.58
CA ILE A 60 -9.27 9.12 2.27
C ILE A 60 -9.63 9.31 0.79
N GLY A 61 -9.04 8.53 -0.11
CA GLY A 61 -9.30 8.63 -1.55
C GLY A 61 -10.21 7.52 -2.07
N PRO A 62 -9.67 6.34 -2.40
CA PRO A 62 -10.44 5.21 -2.94
C PRO A 62 -11.66 4.79 -2.11
N MET A 63 -11.56 4.73 -0.78
CA MET A 63 -12.66 4.27 0.07
C MET A 63 -13.90 5.20 0.02
N PRO A 64 -13.75 6.54 0.17
CA PRO A 64 -14.86 7.46 -0.09
C PRO A 64 -15.41 7.39 -1.51
N ILE A 65 -14.53 7.29 -2.52
CA ILE A 65 -14.92 7.23 -3.94
C ILE A 65 -15.75 5.97 -4.23
N SER A 66 -15.45 4.85 -3.56
CA SER A 66 -16.21 3.61 -3.69
C SER A 66 -17.52 3.60 -2.89
N GLY A 67 -17.86 4.69 -2.20
CA GLY A 67 -19.06 4.79 -1.37
C GLY A 67 -18.95 4.08 -0.01
N ALA A 68 -17.74 3.70 0.43
CA ALA A 68 -17.51 3.03 1.72
C ALA A 68 -17.44 4.02 2.92
N GLY A 69 -17.55 5.32 2.65
CA GLY A 69 -17.39 6.39 3.64
C GLY A 69 -15.92 6.70 3.94
N LEU A 70 -15.69 7.79 4.68
CA LEU A 70 -14.35 8.16 5.15
C LEU A 70 -13.79 7.05 6.05
N PHE A 71 -12.56 6.61 5.79
CA PHE A 71 -11.95 5.45 6.46
C PHE A 71 -12.71 4.12 6.31
N GLY A 72 -13.66 4.01 5.38
CA GLY A 72 -14.47 2.79 5.26
C GLY A 72 -15.45 2.58 6.41
N LEU A 73 -15.75 3.61 7.19
CA LEU A 73 -16.58 3.46 8.40
C LEU A 73 -18.02 3.03 8.09
N SER A 74 -18.50 3.21 6.86
CA SER A 74 -19.80 2.66 6.43
C SER A 74 -19.81 1.13 6.38
N MET A 75 -18.64 0.49 6.31
CA MET A 75 -18.47 -0.97 6.41
C MET A 75 -18.19 -1.44 7.86
N GLY A 76 -18.13 -0.52 8.82
CA GLY A 76 -17.83 -0.78 10.22
C GLY A 76 -16.35 -0.58 10.59
N ILE A 77 -16.08 -0.43 11.89
CA ILE A 77 -14.75 -0.10 12.42
C ILE A 77 -13.68 -1.16 12.14
N MET A 78 -14.10 -2.41 11.89
CA MET A 78 -13.17 -3.50 11.57
C MET A 78 -12.47 -3.29 10.22
N ALA A 79 -13.10 -2.60 9.26
CA ALA A 79 -12.52 -2.35 7.94
C ALA A 79 -11.22 -1.51 8.01
N PRO A 80 -11.21 -0.31 8.63
CA PRO A 80 -9.97 0.47 8.78
C PRO A 80 -8.94 -0.23 9.68
N VAL A 81 -9.36 -0.96 10.71
CA VAL A 81 -8.43 -1.66 11.62
C VAL A 81 -7.69 -2.80 10.92
N LEU A 82 -8.41 -3.69 10.23
CA LEU A 82 -7.78 -4.83 9.53
C LEU A 82 -6.88 -4.35 8.39
N THR A 83 -7.34 -3.38 7.61
CA THR A 83 -6.54 -2.81 6.53
C THR A 83 -5.29 -2.12 7.06
N LEU A 84 -5.35 -1.44 8.20
CA LEU A 84 -4.18 -0.84 8.85
C LEU A 84 -3.16 -1.90 9.24
N VAL A 85 -3.59 -2.98 9.90
CA VAL A 85 -2.70 -4.10 10.28
C VAL A 85 -2.02 -4.71 9.06
N LEU A 86 -2.78 -4.95 7.98
CA LEU A 86 -2.24 -5.48 6.72
C LEU A 86 -1.23 -4.52 6.07
N HIS A 87 -1.48 -3.21 6.11
CA HIS A 87 -0.55 -2.22 5.56
C HIS A 87 0.73 -2.08 6.40
N ILE A 88 0.65 -2.24 7.72
CA ILE A 88 1.83 -2.30 8.58
C ILE A 88 2.66 -3.54 8.24
N ALA A 89 2.03 -4.71 8.10
CA ALA A 89 2.72 -5.94 7.73
C ALA A 89 3.38 -5.82 6.34
N PHE A 90 2.64 -5.32 5.35
CA PHE A 90 3.14 -5.03 4.00
C PHE A 90 4.33 -4.07 4.02
N GLY A 91 4.21 -2.95 4.76
CA GLY A 91 5.27 -1.97 4.93
C GLY A 91 6.52 -2.56 5.58
N ALA A 92 6.35 -3.37 6.63
CA ALA A 92 7.46 -4.07 7.27
C ALA A 92 8.18 -5.03 6.30
N THR A 93 7.43 -5.81 5.51
CA THR A 93 7.99 -6.70 4.48
C THR A 93 8.75 -5.93 3.41
N MET A 94 8.23 -4.79 2.96
CA MET A 94 8.90 -3.91 2.01
C MET A 94 10.21 -3.35 2.59
N GLY A 95 10.17 -2.82 3.81
CA GLY A 95 11.36 -2.30 4.50
C GLY A 95 12.43 -3.37 4.71
N LEU A 96 12.04 -4.60 5.05
CA LEU A 96 12.94 -5.76 5.14
C LEU A 96 13.57 -6.12 3.79
N THR A 97 12.79 -6.05 2.72
CA THR A 97 13.27 -6.35 1.36
C THR A 97 14.35 -5.34 0.94
N PHE A 98 14.08 -4.05 1.12
CA PHE A 98 15.05 -2.99 0.81
C PHE A 98 16.26 -2.99 1.75
N PHE A 99 16.09 -3.37 3.01
CA PHE A 99 17.21 -3.59 3.93
C PHE A 99 18.17 -4.64 3.37
N LYS A 100 17.64 -5.79 2.96
CA LYS A 100 18.45 -6.87 2.37
C LYS A 100 19.14 -6.42 1.07
N LEU A 101 18.41 -5.76 0.18
CA LEU A 101 18.95 -5.27 -1.09
C LEU A 101 20.09 -4.24 -0.87
N LYS A 102 19.93 -3.29 0.06
CA LYS A 102 20.97 -2.31 0.40
C LYS A 102 22.16 -2.97 1.12
N SER A 103 21.91 -3.96 1.98
CA SER A 103 22.97 -4.70 2.69
C SER A 103 23.86 -5.47 1.72
N THR A 104 23.30 -6.17 0.73
CA THR A 104 24.06 -6.92 -0.28
C THR A 104 24.98 -5.99 -1.08
N HIS A 105 24.50 -4.80 -1.41
CA HIS A 105 25.27 -3.82 -2.18
C HIS A 105 26.43 -3.20 -1.38
N SER A 106 26.37 -3.21 -0.04
CA SER A 106 27.44 -2.71 0.84
C SER A 106 28.51 -3.76 1.12
N SER A 107 28.25 -5.06 0.89
CA SER A 107 29.20 -6.15 1.18
C SER A 107 30.09 -6.54 -0.02
N THR A 108 29.94 -5.84 -1.15
CA THR A 108 30.66 -6.09 -2.41
C THR A 108 31.68 -5.00 -2.75
N LEU A 109 31.94 -4.08 -1.82
CA LEU A 109 33.00 -3.06 -1.84
C LEU A 109 33.88 -3.25 -0.61
#